data_AF-A0A199VY56-F1
#
_entry.id   AF-A0A199VY56-F1
#
_cell.length_a   1.000
_cell.length_b   1.000
_cell.length_c   1.000
_cell.angle_alpha   90.00
_cell.angle_beta   90.00
_cell.angle_gamma   90.00
#
_symmetry.space_group_name_H-M   'P 1'
#
loop_
_entity.id
_entity.type
_entity.pdbx_description
1 polymer ?
#
loop_
_entity_poly.entity_id
_entity_poly.type
_entity_poly.pdbx_seq_one_letter_code
_entity_poly.pdbx_strand_id
1 'polypeptide(L)'
;MVLKLGILPLLQVIQEDGKAERITIADDMKSASAQHALTEYKVIESFPHGYTWLELCPLTGRKHQLRVHCAEVLRTPIVGDYKYGWKSHRRWKPVPFPPTIDVEKFPRNKLPFGLKSGGGSIAEKQPWLHLHCKQMTLPNISAALEHLQSLNDDDRHLSKLEKLSFVAPLPTHMQQSWDILSS
;
A
#
# COMPACT_ATOMS: atom_id res chain seq x y z
N MET A 1 8.90 4.01 17.40
CA MET A 1 8.33 5.37 17.42
C MET A 1 7.35 5.48 16.26
N VAL A 2 6.08 5.81 16.50
CA VAL A 2 5.11 6.12 15.43
C VAL A 2 5.29 7.59 15.08
N LEU A 3 5.58 7.89 13.82
CA LEU A 3 5.77 9.24 13.31
C LEU A 3 4.50 9.67 12.57
N LYS A 4 4.04 10.90 12.80
CA LYS A 4 2.95 11.46 12.01
C LYS A 4 3.51 11.98 10.70
N LEU A 5 3.00 11.49 9.58
CA LEU A 5 3.18 12.19 8.31
C LEU A 5 2.22 13.37 8.37
N GLY A 6 2.77 14.59 8.35
CA GLY A 6 2.02 15.82 8.62
C GLY A 6 0.68 15.94 7.88
N ILE A 7 -0.23 16.75 8.41
CA ILE A 7 -1.50 17.06 7.75
C ILE A 7 -1.18 17.85 6.48
N LEU A 8 -1.36 17.23 5.30
CA LEU A 8 -1.11 17.90 4.03
C LEU A 8 -2.37 17.90 3.16
N PRO A 9 -2.72 19.05 2.56
CA PRO A 9 -3.83 19.13 1.63
C PRO A 9 -3.45 18.44 0.32
N LEU A 10 -4.32 17.57 -0.17
CA LEU A 10 -4.21 16.96 -1.49
C LEU A 10 -5.16 17.63 -2.46
N LEU A 11 -4.65 17.91 -3.66
CA LEU A 11 -5.39 18.47 -4.79
C LEU A 11 -5.47 17.43 -5.91
N GLN A 12 -6.63 17.31 -6.53
CA GLN A 12 -6.77 16.58 -7.78
C GLN A 12 -6.46 17.51 -8.96
N VAL A 13 -5.42 17.17 -9.72
CA VAL A 13 -5.03 17.83 -10.97
C VAL A 13 -5.46 16.95 -12.13
N ILE A 14 -6.26 17.51 -13.03
CA ILE A 14 -6.63 16.86 -14.29
C ILE A 14 -5.62 17.34 -15.33
N GLN A 15 -4.88 16.42 -15.97
CA GLN A 15 -3.97 16.79 -17.06
C GLN A 15 -4.77 17.12 -18.33
N GLU A 16 -4.31 18.12 -19.09
CA GLU A 16 -5.01 18.73 -20.24
C GLU A 16 -5.37 17.76 -21.37
N ASP A 17 -4.72 16.59 -21.42
CA ASP A 17 -4.96 15.52 -22.38
C ASP A 17 -6.17 14.63 -22.01
N GLY A 18 -6.89 14.93 -20.93
CA GLY A 18 -8.14 14.26 -20.52
C GLY A 18 -7.98 12.78 -20.15
N LYS A 19 -6.76 12.23 -20.24
CA LYS A 19 -6.47 10.80 -20.07
C LYS A 19 -5.85 10.43 -18.72
N ALA A 20 -5.39 11.39 -17.91
CA ALA A 20 -4.77 11.08 -16.62
C ALA A 20 -5.07 12.11 -15.52
N GLU A 21 -5.85 11.70 -14.52
CA GLU A 21 -6.00 12.44 -13.26
C GLU A 21 -4.81 12.15 -12.34
N ARG A 22 -4.11 13.17 -11.85
CA ARG A 22 -3.00 13.06 -10.88
C ARG A 22 -3.36 13.77 -9.59
N ILE A 23 -3.02 13.19 -8.44
CA ILE A 23 -3.16 13.84 -7.13
C ILE A 23 -1.82 14.48 -6.74
N THR A 24 -1.81 15.75 -6.33
CA THR A 24 -0.61 16.47 -5.89
C THR A 24 -0.85 17.10 -4.52
N ILE A 25 0.21 17.60 -3.88
CA ILE A 25 0.08 18.42 -2.67
C ILE A 25 -0.34 19.83 -3.11
N ALA A 26 -1.27 20.45 -2.38
CA ALA A 26 -1.66 21.84 -2.65
C ALA A 26 -0.69 22.82 -1.96
N ASP A 27 -0.27 23.87 -2.67
CA ASP A 27 0.60 24.92 -2.12
C ASP A 27 -0.17 25.93 -1.24
N ASP A 28 -1.49 26.07 -1.44
CA ASP A 28 -2.37 26.94 -0.64
C ASP A 28 -3.70 26.22 -0.32
N MET A 29 -4.17 26.35 0.92
CA MET A 29 -5.46 25.84 1.41
C MET A 29 -6.67 26.54 0.77
N LYS A 30 -6.45 27.67 0.09
CA LYS A 30 -7.51 28.47 -0.54
C LYS A 30 -8.09 27.88 -1.83
N SER A 31 -7.49 26.81 -2.38
CA SER A 31 -8.10 26.11 -3.52
C SER A 31 -9.36 25.37 -3.06
N ALA A 32 -10.52 25.76 -3.58
CA ALA A 32 -11.83 25.20 -3.19
C ALA A 32 -11.95 23.67 -3.34
N SER A 33 -11.03 23.02 -4.07
CA SER A 33 -10.98 21.57 -4.30
C SER A 33 -9.92 20.82 -3.48
N ALA A 34 -9.16 21.50 -2.63
CA ALA A 34 -8.15 20.85 -1.78
C ALA A 34 -8.81 20.09 -0.61
N GLN A 35 -8.36 18.86 -0.37
CA GLN A 35 -8.87 18.02 0.71
C GLN A 35 -7.74 17.60 1.64
N HIS A 36 -7.93 17.78 2.95
CA HIS A 36 -6.95 17.34 3.93
C HIS A 36 -6.75 15.82 3.90
N ALA A 37 -5.48 15.42 3.95
CA ALA A 37 -5.05 14.05 4.08
C ALA A 37 -4.11 13.88 5.29
N LEU A 38 -4.35 12.85 6.08
CA LEU A 38 -3.55 12.53 7.25
C LEU A 38 -3.19 11.04 7.26
N THR A 39 -1.90 10.76 7.42
CA THR A 39 -1.36 9.40 7.49
C THR A 39 -0.36 9.34 8.63
N GLU A 40 -0.51 8.40 9.54
CA GLU A 40 0.56 8.05 10.47
C GLU A 40 1.44 6.98 9.83
N TYR A 41 2.73 6.98 10.14
CA TYR A 41 3.64 5.98 9.63
C TYR A 41 4.63 5.52 10.69
N LYS A 42 5.15 4.32 10.49
CA LYS A 42 6.22 3.77 11.30
C LYS A 42 7.21 3.08 10.38
N VAL A 43 8.49 3.36 10.58
CA VAL A 43 9.56 2.58 9.96
C VAL A 43 9.62 1.25 10.70
N ILE A 44 9.33 0.16 9.98
CA ILE A 44 9.51 -1.20 10.49
C ILE A 44 10.99 -1.56 10.40
N GLU A 45 11.57 -1.38 9.21
CA GLU A 45 12.96 -1.71 8.95
C GLU A 45 13.53 -0.83 7.83
N SER A 46 14.80 -0.49 7.94
CA SER A 46 15.56 0.19 6.90
C SER A 46 16.64 -0.75 6.41
N PHE A 47 16.65 -0.99 5.11
CA PHE A 47 17.58 -1.93 4.50
C PHE A 47 18.75 -1.18 3.83
N PRO A 48 19.92 -1.84 3.70
CA PRO A 48 20.97 -1.38 2.80
C PRO A 48 20.40 -1.15 1.38
N HIS A 49 21.07 -0.31 0.58
CA HIS A 49 20.64 0.07 -0.79
C HIS A 49 19.45 1.04 -0.88
N GLY A 50 19.06 1.67 0.24
CA GLY A 50 18.09 2.77 0.24
C GLY A 50 16.62 2.34 0.18
N TYR A 51 16.32 1.12 0.65
CA TYR A 51 14.96 0.64 0.82
C TYR A 51 14.50 0.77 2.26
N THR A 52 13.21 0.97 2.47
CA THR A 52 12.61 1.06 3.80
C THR A 52 11.25 0.40 3.78
N TRP A 53 10.98 -0.43 4.78
CA TRP A 53 9.67 -1.03 5.02
C TRP A 53 8.86 -0.17 5.96
N LEU A 54 7.73 0.32 5.47
CA LEU A 54 6.86 1.25 6.20
C LEU A 54 5.55 0.57 6.56
N GLU A 55 5.13 0.76 7.80
CA GLU A 55 3.74 0.64 8.21
C GLU A 55 3.07 2.01 8.01
N LEU A 56 1.90 2.01 7.37
CA LEU A 56 1.14 3.23 7.05
C LEU A 56 -0.28 3.09 7.58
N CYS A 57 -0.72 4.06 8.38
CA CYS A 57 -2.06 4.15 8.95
C CYS A 57 -2.76 5.40 8.39
N PRO A 58 -3.54 5.28 7.29
CA PRO A 58 -4.33 6.40 6.79
C PRO A 58 -5.48 6.72 7.75
N LEU A 59 -5.51 7.95 8.26
CA LEU A 59 -6.62 8.48 9.08
C LEU A 59 -7.71 9.15 8.22
N THR A 60 -7.44 9.27 6.92
CA THR A 60 -8.36 9.78 5.89
C THR A 60 -8.31 8.87 4.66
N GLY A 61 -9.35 8.87 3.83
CA GLY A 61 -9.48 7.99 2.67
C GLY A 61 -9.32 8.68 1.31
N ARG A 62 -8.35 9.59 1.13
CA ARG A 62 -8.20 10.34 -0.13
C ARG A 62 -7.61 9.48 -1.24
N LYS A 63 -7.98 9.77 -2.50
CA LYS A 63 -7.48 9.05 -3.68
C LYS A 63 -5.95 9.07 -3.72
N HIS A 64 -5.34 7.89 -3.83
CA HIS A 64 -3.87 7.71 -3.87
C HIS A 64 -3.08 8.33 -2.71
N GLN A 65 -3.73 8.64 -1.58
CA GLN A 65 -3.13 9.36 -0.46
C GLN A 65 -1.76 8.83 -0.06
N LEU A 66 -1.68 7.54 0.28
CA LEU A 66 -0.43 6.90 0.72
C LEU A 66 0.69 6.99 -0.32
N ARG A 67 0.35 6.87 -1.60
CA ARG A 67 1.29 6.92 -2.72
C ARG A 67 1.90 8.30 -2.88
N VAL A 68 1.07 9.34 -2.83
CA VAL A 68 1.51 10.75 -2.90
C VAL A 68 2.33 11.11 -1.67
N HIS A 69 1.86 10.72 -0.49
CA HIS A 69 2.54 10.92 0.77
C HIS A 69 3.96 10.33 0.76
N CYS A 70 4.11 9.07 0.33
CA CYS A 70 5.44 8.45 0.21
C CYS A 70 6.32 9.14 -0.84
N ALA A 71 5.79 9.46 -2.02
CA ALA A 71 6.58 10.03 -3.11
C ALA A 71 7.00 11.49 -2.88
N GLU A 72 6.07 12.36 -2.47
CA GLU A 72 6.26 13.80 -2.47
C GLU A 72 6.68 14.33 -1.09
N VAL A 73 6.20 13.71 0.01
CA VAL A 73 6.48 14.14 1.40
C VAL A 73 7.71 13.44 1.95
N LEU A 74 7.69 12.10 1.96
CA LEU A 74 8.83 11.30 2.45
C LEU A 74 9.99 11.26 1.46
N ARG A 75 9.78 11.71 0.21
CA ARG A 75 10.75 11.54 -0.89
C ARG A 75 11.21 10.09 -1.06
N THR A 76 10.34 9.15 -0.70
CA THR A 76 10.58 7.70 -0.68
C THR A 76 9.41 7.00 -1.40
N PRO A 77 9.33 7.10 -2.74
CA PRO A 77 8.21 6.55 -3.50
C PRO A 77 8.12 5.03 -3.36
N ILE A 78 6.89 4.51 -3.33
CA ILE A 78 6.61 3.08 -3.18
C ILE A 78 7.14 2.32 -4.41
N VAL A 79 7.77 1.17 -4.18
CA VAL A 79 8.25 0.28 -5.24
C VAL A 79 7.07 -0.17 -6.13
N GLY A 80 7.27 -0.16 -7.45
CA GLY A 80 6.26 -0.43 -8.46
C GLY A 80 5.25 0.71 -8.68
N ASP A 81 5.43 1.86 -8.02
CA ASP A 81 4.61 3.05 -8.29
C ASP A 81 5.19 3.88 -9.43
N TYR A 82 4.87 3.49 -10.66
CA TYR A 82 5.32 4.20 -11.87
C TYR A 82 4.66 5.57 -12.05
N LYS A 83 3.53 5.84 -11.36
CA LYS A 83 2.80 7.10 -11.48
C LYS A 83 3.45 8.19 -10.64
N TYR A 84 3.67 7.93 -9.36
CA TYR A 84 4.23 8.93 -8.43
C TYR A 84 5.74 8.79 -8.26
N GLY A 85 6.28 7.59 -8.45
CA GLY A 85 7.71 7.27 -8.35
C GLY A 85 8.46 7.21 -9.68
N TRP A 86 7.96 7.83 -10.75
CA TRP A 86 8.55 7.77 -12.11
C TRP A 86 10.07 8.00 -12.12
N LYS A 87 10.56 9.03 -11.43
CA LYS A 87 12.00 9.38 -11.43
C LYS A 87 12.86 8.24 -10.88
N SER A 88 12.41 7.57 -9.82
CA SER A 88 13.09 6.43 -9.21
C SER A 88 13.00 5.19 -10.10
N HIS A 89 11.82 4.91 -10.66
CA HIS A 89 11.59 3.70 -11.45
C HIS A 89 12.17 3.76 -12.87
N ARG A 90 12.37 4.97 -13.45
CA ARG A 90 13.03 5.10 -14.76
C ARG A 90 14.48 4.62 -14.73
N ARG A 91 15.13 4.67 -13.57
CA ARG A 91 16.49 4.17 -13.33
C ARG A 91 16.51 2.85 -12.57
N TRP A 92 15.36 2.15 -12.53
CA TRP A 92 15.23 0.90 -11.80
C TRP A 92 16.25 -0.12 -12.28
N LYS A 93 17.00 -0.68 -11.33
CA LYS A 93 17.88 -1.81 -11.55
C LYS A 93 17.41 -2.92 -10.62
N PRO A 94 17.15 -4.13 -11.16
CA PRO A 94 16.80 -5.27 -10.32
C PRO A 94 17.85 -5.51 -9.23
N VAL A 95 17.39 -5.74 -8.01
CA VAL A 95 18.26 -6.16 -6.91
C VAL A 95 18.58 -7.64 -7.12
N PRO A 96 19.87 -8.04 -7.23
CA PRO A 96 20.23 -9.43 -7.43
C PRO A 96 19.84 -10.26 -6.20
N PHE A 97 19.50 -11.53 -6.43
CA PHE A 97 19.31 -12.46 -5.33
C PHE A 97 20.65 -12.68 -4.60
N PRO A 98 20.67 -12.57 -3.26
CA PRO A 98 21.86 -12.94 -2.50
C PRO A 98 22.15 -14.44 -2.64
N PRO A 99 23.41 -14.87 -2.56
CA PRO A 99 23.80 -16.27 -2.75
C PRO A 99 23.15 -17.26 -1.77
N THR A 100 22.66 -16.74 -0.64
CA THR A 100 21.99 -17.48 0.42
C THR A 100 20.55 -17.88 0.07
N ILE A 101 19.94 -17.22 -0.93
CA ILE A 101 18.57 -17.52 -1.37
C ILE A 101 18.60 -18.49 -2.54
N ASP A 102 17.99 -19.64 -2.33
CA ASP A 102 17.69 -20.60 -3.39
C ASP A 102 16.56 -20.05 -4.29
N VAL A 103 16.93 -19.65 -5.50
CA VAL A 103 16.03 -19.06 -6.51
C VAL A 103 14.96 -20.07 -6.96
N GLU A 104 15.21 -21.37 -6.84
CA GLU A 104 14.24 -22.42 -7.18
C GLU A 104 13.02 -22.42 -6.26
N LYS A 105 13.12 -21.81 -5.06
CA LYS A 105 11.98 -21.61 -4.14
C LYS A 105 10.91 -20.65 -4.66
N PHE A 106 11.20 -19.91 -5.73
CA PHE A 106 10.30 -18.93 -6.31
C PHE A 106 9.92 -19.27 -7.77
N PRO A 107 9.22 -20.40 -7.99
CA PRO A 107 8.88 -20.85 -9.34
C PRO A 107 7.95 -19.88 -10.04
N ARG A 108 8.30 -19.53 -11.29
CA ARG A 108 7.45 -18.73 -12.18
C ARG A 108 6.60 -19.64 -13.04
N ASN A 109 5.37 -19.88 -12.60
CA ASN A 109 4.46 -20.77 -13.30
C ASN A 109 3.36 -19.97 -14.00
N LYS A 110 3.04 -20.33 -15.24
CA LYS A 110 1.79 -19.87 -15.87
C LYS A 110 0.65 -20.70 -15.27
N LEU A 111 -0.21 -20.04 -14.51
CA LEU A 111 -1.47 -20.59 -14.05
C LEU A 111 -2.51 -20.55 -15.19
N PRO A 112 -3.61 -21.31 -15.09
CA PRO A 112 -4.73 -21.23 -16.02
C PRO A 112 -5.22 -19.78 -16.21
N PHE A 113 -5.86 -19.51 -17.35
CA PHE A 113 -6.38 -18.18 -17.73
C PHE A 113 -5.31 -17.09 -17.89
N GLY A 114 -4.04 -17.46 -18.11
CA GLY A 114 -2.96 -16.51 -18.36
C GLY A 114 -2.45 -15.80 -17.10
N LEU A 115 -2.88 -16.24 -15.93
CA LEU A 115 -2.36 -15.78 -14.64
C LEU A 115 -0.89 -16.21 -14.51
N LYS A 116 -0.02 -15.30 -14.05
CA LYS A 116 1.38 -15.63 -13.75
C LYS A 116 1.51 -15.80 -12.24
N SER A 117 1.97 -16.96 -11.80
CA SER A 117 2.45 -17.19 -10.44
C SER A 117 3.89 -16.71 -10.35
N GLY A 118 4.19 -15.89 -9.34
CA GLY A 118 5.53 -15.34 -9.10
C GLY A 118 5.91 -14.15 -9.99
N GLY A 119 6.98 -13.46 -9.59
CA GLY A 119 7.45 -12.23 -10.20
C GLY A 119 6.92 -10.98 -9.50
N GLY A 120 7.31 -9.80 -10.02
CA GLY A 120 6.93 -8.50 -9.44
C GLY A 120 7.71 -8.08 -8.20
N SER A 121 8.68 -8.88 -7.73
CA SER A 121 9.57 -8.50 -6.62
C SER A 121 10.61 -7.47 -7.06
N ILE A 122 11.44 -7.01 -6.13
CA ILE A 122 12.54 -6.09 -6.43
C ILE A 122 13.64 -6.68 -7.34
N ALA A 123 13.68 -8.00 -7.48
CA ALA A 123 14.59 -8.69 -8.39
C ALA A 123 14.11 -8.70 -9.85
N GLU A 124 12.94 -8.13 -10.13
CA GLU A 124 12.39 -8.07 -11.47
C GLU A 124 12.65 -6.71 -12.14
N LYS A 125 12.72 -6.71 -13.47
CA LYS A 125 12.90 -5.47 -14.28
C LYS A 125 11.74 -4.50 -14.11
N GLN A 126 10.55 -5.03 -13.85
CA GLN A 126 9.33 -4.27 -13.62
C GLN A 126 8.67 -4.80 -12.34
N PRO A 127 9.05 -4.29 -11.16
CA PRO A 127 8.40 -4.66 -9.92
C PRO A 127 6.92 -4.26 -9.95
N TRP A 128 6.09 -5.02 -9.23
CA TRP A 128 4.70 -4.66 -8.96
C TRP A 128 4.61 -3.68 -7.80
N LEU A 129 3.44 -3.08 -7.61
CA LEU A 129 3.21 -2.14 -6.53
C LEU A 129 3.40 -2.84 -5.16
N HIS A 130 4.29 -2.32 -4.34
CA HIS A 130 4.56 -2.78 -2.97
C HIS A 130 3.71 -1.99 -1.97
N LEU A 131 2.40 -2.00 -2.17
CA LEU A 131 1.43 -1.41 -1.25
C LEU A 131 0.36 -2.46 -0.96
N HIS A 132 0.26 -2.86 0.31
CA HIS A 132 -0.61 -3.94 0.77
C HIS A 132 -1.45 -3.50 1.97
N CYS A 133 -2.74 -3.82 1.96
CA CYS A 133 -3.60 -3.64 3.12
C CYS A 133 -3.38 -4.83 4.07
N LYS A 134 -2.44 -4.69 5.02
CA LYS A 134 -2.06 -5.76 5.95
C LYS A 134 -3.15 -6.05 6.98
N GLN A 135 -3.77 -5.01 7.52
CA GLN A 135 -4.73 -5.12 8.61
C GLN A 135 -5.83 -4.08 8.46
N MET A 136 -7.06 -4.47 8.80
CA MET A 136 -8.22 -3.58 8.89
C MET A 136 -9.00 -3.92 10.16
N THR A 137 -9.39 -2.90 10.92
CA THR A 137 -10.23 -3.07 12.11
C THR A 137 -11.50 -2.26 11.93
N LEU A 138 -12.65 -2.93 11.99
CA LEU A 138 -13.96 -2.31 11.96
C LEU A 138 -14.48 -2.19 13.40
N PRO A 139 -14.66 -0.96 13.92
CA PRO A 139 -15.22 -0.76 15.25
C PRO A 139 -16.74 -0.96 15.22
N ASN A 140 -17.26 -1.54 16.30
CA ASN A 140 -18.68 -1.63 16.64
C ASN A 140 -19.59 -1.99 15.45
N ILE A 141 -19.42 -3.20 14.93
CA ILE A 141 -20.27 -3.71 13.86
C ILE A 141 -21.66 -4.11 14.36
N SER A 142 -21.92 -4.12 15.67
CA SER A 142 -23.22 -4.48 16.25
C SER A 142 -24.36 -3.64 15.65
N ALA A 143 -24.18 -2.31 15.52
CA ALA A 143 -25.18 -1.44 14.90
C ALA A 143 -25.41 -1.74 13.40
N ALA A 144 -24.36 -2.12 12.67
CA ALA A 144 -24.49 -2.52 11.27
C ALA A 144 -25.14 -3.90 11.10
N LEU A 145 -24.89 -4.80 12.06
CA LEU A 145 -25.45 -6.15 12.10
C LEU A 145 -26.92 -6.15 12.51
N GLU A 146 -27.35 -5.24 13.40
CA GLU A 146 -28.77 -5.04 13.75
C GLU A 146 -29.63 -4.77 12.51
N HIS A 147 -29.13 -4.02 11.53
CA HIS A 147 -29.82 -3.79 10.26
C HIS A 147 -29.86 -5.02 9.33
N LEU A 148 -28.98 -6.00 9.54
CA LEU A 148 -28.93 -7.26 8.79
C LEU A 148 -29.71 -8.40 9.47
N GLN A 149 -30.25 -8.18 10.68
CA GLN A 149 -31.06 -9.13 11.46
C GLN A 149 -32.48 -9.34 10.89
N SER A 150 -32.58 -9.72 9.62
CA SER A 150 -33.68 -10.55 9.11
C SER A 150 -33.30 -12.03 9.06
N LEU A 151 -32.14 -12.40 9.61
CA LEU A 151 -31.58 -13.75 9.59
C LEU A 151 -31.63 -14.36 11.01
N ASN A 152 -32.10 -15.60 11.02
CA ASN A 152 -32.42 -16.55 12.10
C ASN A 152 -31.81 -16.38 13.51
N ASP A 153 -32.49 -16.99 14.47
CA ASP A 153 -32.29 -16.93 15.93
C ASP A 153 -30.90 -17.42 16.44
N ASP A 154 -30.06 -17.97 15.56
CA ASP A 154 -28.69 -18.43 15.85
C ASP A 154 -27.62 -17.31 15.77
N ASP A 155 -27.93 -16.16 15.15
CA ASP A 155 -26.98 -15.05 14.94
C ASP A 155 -26.78 -14.12 16.17
N ARG A 156 -27.44 -14.41 17.30
CA ARG A 156 -27.30 -13.67 18.58
C ARG A 156 -25.88 -13.60 19.12
N HIS A 157 -24.95 -14.41 18.62
CA HIS A 157 -23.53 -14.35 18.98
C HIS A 157 -22.84 -13.10 18.41
N LEU A 158 -23.31 -12.58 17.27
CA LEU A 158 -22.68 -11.44 16.59
C LEU A 158 -23.03 -10.09 17.22
N SER A 159 -24.11 -10.01 18.01
CA SER A 159 -24.53 -8.82 18.75
C SER A 159 -23.49 -8.38 19.80
N LYS A 160 -22.61 -9.29 20.24
CA LYS A 160 -21.54 -9.05 21.22
C LYS A 160 -20.19 -8.67 20.59
N LEU A 161 -20.08 -8.62 19.26
CA LEU A 161 -18.82 -8.31 18.57
C LEU A 161 -18.53 -6.80 18.60
N GLU A 162 -17.80 -6.36 19.61
CA GLU A 162 -17.36 -4.95 19.74
C GLU A 162 -16.41 -4.51 18.61
N LYS A 163 -15.66 -5.44 18.02
CA LYS A 163 -14.70 -5.16 16.94
C LYS A 163 -14.50 -6.38 16.05
N LEU A 164 -14.27 -6.14 14.76
CA LEU A 164 -13.83 -7.16 13.81
C LEU A 164 -12.47 -6.77 13.23
N SER A 165 -11.50 -7.68 13.31
CA SER A 165 -10.13 -7.45 12.83
C SER A 165 -9.81 -8.44 11.71
N PHE A 166 -9.40 -7.90 10.57
CA PHE A 166 -8.95 -8.66 9.42
C PHE A 166 -7.45 -8.48 9.27
N VAL A 167 -6.72 -9.58 9.07
CA VAL A 167 -5.28 -9.56 8.78
C VAL A 167 -5.04 -10.38 7.52
N ALA A 168 -4.49 -9.74 6.49
CA ALA A 168 -4.15 -10.41 5.24
C ALA A 168 -2.68 -10.89 5.27
N PRO A 169 -2.36 -12.09 4.75
CA PRO A 169 -0.97 -12.48 4.52
C PRO A 169 -0.30 -11.52 3.52
N LEU A 170 1.02 -11.44 3.55
CA LEU A 170 1.77 -10.59 2.63
C LEU A 170 1.72 -11.19 1.21
N PRO A 171 1.51 -10.40 0.15
CA PRO A 171 1.59 -10.90 -1.22
C PRO A 171 2.97 -11.50 -1.52
N THR A 172 3.00 -12.52 -2.37
CA THR A 172 4.21 -13.31 -2.65
C THR A 172 5.37 -12.46 -3.16
N HIS A 173 5.11 -11.48 -4.04
CA HIS A 173 6.16 -10.59 -4.57
C HIS A 173 6.76 -9.67 -3.50
N MET A 174 5.95 -9.24 -2.54
CA MET A 174 6.41 -8.44 -1.41
C MET A 174 7.19 -9.30 -0.42
N GLN A 175 6.75 -10.54 -0.16
CA GLN A 175 7.50 -11.47 0.68
C GLN A 175 8.87 -11.79 0.09
N GLN A 176 8.94 -12.06 -1.22
CA GLN A 176 10.21 -12.23 -1.93
C GLN A 176 11.14 -11.02 -1.77
N SER A 177 10.60 -9.81 -1.94
CA SER A 177 11.38 -8.58 -1.77
C SER A 177 11.87 -8.41 -0.33
N TRP A 178 11.06 -8.76 0.66
CA TRP A 178 11.47 -8.77 2.07
C TRP A 178 12.64 -9.73 2.28
N ASP A 179 12.52 -10.97 1.80
CA ASP A 179 13.53 -12.01 1.97
C ASP A 179 14.86 -11.60 1.31
N ILE A 180 14.82 -11.03 0.10
CA ILE A 180 16.00 -10.50 -0.61
C ILE A 180 16.69 -9.39 0.19
N LEU A 181 15.94 -8.47 0.80
CA LEU A 181 16.48 -7.32 1.52
C LEU A 181 16.99 -7.67 2.92
N SER A 182 16.41 -8.70 3.55
CA SER A 182 16.71 -9.11 4.92
C SER A 182 17.81 -10.17 5.03
N SER A 183 18.35 -10.60 3.89
CA SER A 183 19.39 -11.65 3.78
C SER A 183 20.81 -11.12 3.93
#